data_AF-A0A3N5W5P6-F1
#
_entry.id   AF-A0A3N5W5P6-F1
#
_cell.length_a   1.000
_cell.length_b   1.000
_cell.length_c   1.000
_cell.angle_alpha   90.00
_cell.angle_beta   90.00
_cell.angle_gamma   90.00
#
_symmetry.space_group_name_H-M   'P 1'
#
loop_
_entity.id
_entity.type
_entity.pdbx_description
1 polymer ?
#
loop_
_entity_poly.entity_id
_entity_poly.type
_entity_poly.pdbx_seq_one_letter_code
_entity_poly.pdbx_strand_id
1 'polypeptide(L)'
;MMQARRRGRIFVPLLFLILFVGLVRCAPLPGPEVGEKAGDRSTPEIIGPGGALSPEESRAVLDRLLREAKPRDILERHTLVMQSVGETPLILGNHVRLLIDGPTTYEAMLKAIRSAKDHVHLETFIFEDDEVGHHFADLLLKKRAQGVRVSILYDSVGCRTTSSAFFQ
;
A
#
# COMPACT_ATOMS: atom_id res chain seq x y z
N MET A 1 -68.05 -4.45 22.13
CA MET A 1 -66.75 -5.13 22.36
C MET A 1 -66.04 -5.31 21.02
N MET A 2 -64.95 -4.56 20.81
CA MET A 2 -64.16 -4.51 19.57
C MET A 2 -63.26 -5.76 19.43
N GLN A 3 -63.24 -6.35 18.22
CA GLN A 3 -62.25 -7.35 17.81
C GLN A 3 -60.95 -6.65 17.38
N ALA A 4 -59.84 -6.96 18.06
CA ALA A 4 -58.50 -6.50 17.70
C ALA A 4 -57.88 -7.41 16.64
N ARG A 5 -57.52 -6.83 15.48
CA ARG A 5 -56.79 -7.47 14.37
C ARG A 5 -55.37 -7.87 14.80
N ARG A 6 -55.02 -9.16 14.66
CA ARG A 6 -53.62 -9.62 14.66
C ARG A 6 -52.95 -9.22 13.34
N ARG A 7 -52.02 -8.25 13.38
CA ARG A 7 -51.02 -8.00 12.32
C ARG A 7 -49.66 -8.39 12.88
N GLY A 8 -49.08 -9.48 12.38
CA GLY A 8 -47.73 -9.87 12.75
C GLY A 8 -47.12 -10.86 11.77
N ARG A 9 -45.84 -10.63 11.44
CA ARG A 9 -44.86 -11.61 10.92
C ARG A 9 -44.78 -11.86 9.41
N ILE A 10 -44.68 -10.82 8.58
CA ILE A 10 -44.09 -10.95 7.22
C ILE A 10 -42.92 -9.98 6.98
N PHE A 11 -42.77 -8.91 7.78
CA PHE A 11 -41.75 -7.88 7.56
C PHE A 11 -40.33 -8.22 8.03
N VAL A 12 -40.17 -9.13 9.00
CA VAL A 12 -38.86 -9.51 9.55
C VAL A 12 -37.99 -10.35 8.59
N PRO A 13 -38.51 -11.36 7.86
CA PRO A 13 -37.66 -12.19 6.99
C PRO A 13 -37.15 -11.44 5.75
N LEU A 14 -37.87 -10.44 5.24
CA LEU A 14 -37.46 -9.67 4.06
C LEU A 14 -36.29 -8.73 4.38
N LEU A 15 -36.28 -8.14 5.59
CA LEU A 15 -35.20 -7.26 6.04
C LEU A 15 -33.88 -8.03 6.22
N PHE A 16 -33.94 -9.27 6.72
CA PHE A 16 -32.78 -10.14 6.85
C PHE A 16 -32.22 -10.59 5.49
N LEU A 17 -33.08 -10.86 4.50
CA LEU A 17 -32.65 -11.23 3.14
C LEU A 17 -31.95 -10.07 2.42
N ILE A 18 -32.44 -8.84 2.59
CA ILE A 18 -31.82 -7.63 2.01
C ILE A 18 -30.44 -7.37 2.64
N LEU A 19 -30.31 -7.59 3.96
CA LEU A 19 -29.02 -7.45 4.66
C LEU A 19 -27.98 -8.48 4.18
N PHE A 20 -28.42 -9.71 3.90
CA PHE A 20 -27.54 -10.79 3.45
C PHE A 20 -27.03 -10.59 2.01
N VAL A 21 -27.88 -10.07 1.12
CA VAL A 21 -27.48 -9.77 -0.28
C VAL A 21 -26.54 -8.56 -0.36
N GLY A 22 -26.63 -7.62 0.59
CA GLY A 22 -25.74 -6.45 0.65
C GLY A 22 -24.29 -6.76 1.04
N LEU A 23 -24.04 -7.85 1.77
CA LEU A 23 -22.73 -8.17 2.34
C LEU A 23 -21.84 -9.06 1.44
N VAL A 24 -22.37 -9.61 0.35
CA VAL A 24 -21.62 -10.55 -0.54
C VAL A 24 -21.22 -9.91 -1.87
N ARG A 25 -21.33 -8.58 -2.01
CA ARG A 25 -20.97 -7.91 -3.26
C ARG A 25 -19.47 -7.63 -3.32
N CYS A 26 -18.68 -8.67 -3.58
CA CYS A 26 -17.35 -8.48 -4.14
C CYS A 26 -17.52 -7.94 -5.57
N ALA A 27 -17.30 -6.64 -5.77
CA ALA A 27 -17.12 -6.11 -7.11
C ALA A 27 -15.77 -6.61 -7.63
N PRO A 28 -15.70 -7.29 -8.79
CA PRO A 28 -14.43 -7.58 -9.41
C PRO A 28 -13.74 -6.24 -9.71
N LEU A 29 -12.45 -6.15 -9.40
CA LEU A 29 -11.63 -5.04 -9.85
C LEU A 29 -11.76 -4.94 -11.38
N PRO A 30 -12.02 -3.75 -11.94
CA PRO A 30 -11.97 -3.60 -13.39
C PRO A 30 -10.62 -4.11 -13.87
N GLY A 31 -10.63 -4.89 -14.96
CA GLY A 31 -9.39 -5.33 -15.59
C GLY A 31 -8.52 -4.13 -15.94
N PRO A 32 -7.20 -4.30 -16.09
CA PRO A 32 -6.33 -3.21 -16.51
C PRO A 32 -6.69 -2.79 -17.93
N GLU A 33 -7.62 -1.85 -18.06
CA GLU A 33 -7.74 -1.05 -19.26
C GLU A 33 -6.50 -0.15 -19.27
N VAL A 34 -5.46 -0.57 -19.99
CA VAL A 34 -4.39 0.33 -20.41
C VAL A 34 -5.08 1.35 -21.31
N GLY A 35 -5.48 2.47 -20.70
CA GLY A 35 -6.34 3.45 -21.33
C GLY A 35 -5.69 4.05 -22.57
N GLU A 36 -6.20 3.69 -23.76
CA GLU A 36 -6.06 4.48 -24.98
C GLU A 36 -6.93 5.75 -24.96
N LYS A 37 -7.76 5.93 -23.93
CA LYS A 37 -8.43 7.21 -23.71
C LYS A 37 -7.42 8.19 -23.14
N ALA A 38 -6.81 8.97 -24.03
CA ALA A 38 -6.31 10.29 -23.71
C ALA A 38 -7.47 11.10 -23.09
N GLY A 39 -7.65 10.93 -21.77
CA GLY A 39 -8.53 11.75 -20.97
C GLY A 39 -8.10 13.20 -21.11
N ASP A 40 -9.08 14.09 -21.06
CA ASP A 40 -8.98 15.53 -20.90
C ASP A 40 -7.54 16.09 -20.87
N ARG A 41 -7.17 16.88 -21.89
CA ARG A 41 -5.86 17.58 -21.96
C ARG A 41 -5.78 18.72 -20.94
N SER A 42 -6.48 18.66 -19.81
CA SER A 42 -6.25 19.57 -18.71
C SER A 42 -4.83 19.35 -18.21
N THR A 43 -4.08 20.43 -18.09
CA THR A 43 -2.74 20.39 -17.46
C THR A 43 -2.93 19.84 -16.04
N PRO A 44 -2.31 18.70 -15.70
CA PRO A 44 -2.44 18.17 -14.36
C PRO A 44 -1.87 19.18 -13.36
N GLU A 45 -2.63 19.48 -12.32
CA GLU A 45 -2.14 20.28 -11.20
C GLU A 45 -1.21 19.41 -10.36
N ILE A 46 0.07 19.80 -10.30
CA ILE A 46 1.09 19.09 -9.52
C ILE A 46 1.09 19.67 -8.11
N ILE A 47 0.56 18.92 -7.15
CA ILE A 47 0.55 19.28 -5.74
C ILE A 47 1.77 18.64 -5.08
N GLY A 48 2.70 19.50 -4.68
CA GLY A 48 3.85 19.10 -3.90
C GLY A 48 3.64 19.28 -2.39
N PRO A 49 4.65 18.96 -1.59
CA PRO A 49 4.69 19.17 -0.13
C PRO A 49 4.44 20.62 0.30
N GLY A 50 4.90 21.57 -0.53
CA GLY A 50 4.70 23.00 -0.35
C GLY A 50 3.35 23.51 -0.86
N GLY A 51 2.44 22.62 -1.27
CA GLY A 51 1.19 22.95 -1.93
C GLY A 51 1.27 22.88 -3.45
N ALA A 52 0.23 23.40 -4.12
CA ALA A 52 0.20 23.49 -5.57
C ALA A 52 1.21 24.52 -6.07
N LEU A 53 2.01 24.14 -7.07
CA LEU A 53 2.89 25.09 -7.76
C LEU A 53 2.06 26.06 -8.61
N SER A 54 2.36 27.35 -8.53
CA SER A 54 1.77 28.33 -9.45
C SER A 54 2.19 28.06 -10.90
N PRO A 55 1.44 28.57 -11.91
CA PRO A 55 1.81 28.41 -13.31
C PRO A 55 3.21 28.93 -13.65
N GLU A 56 3.65 30.01 -13.01
CA GLU A 56 4.98 30.59 -13.20
C GLU A 56 6.09 29.70 -12.63
N GLU A 57 5.89 29.17 -11.42
CA GLU A 57 6.83 28.24 -10.77
C GLU A 57 6.93 26.94 -11.57
N SER A 58 5.80 26.39 -12.00
CA SER A 58 5.75 25.19 -12.83
C SER A 58 6.50 25.40 -14.15
N ARG A 59 6.32 26.55 -14.80
CA ARG A 59 7.05 26.91 -16.03
C ARG A 59 8.55 27.05 -15.79
N ALA A 60 8.97 27.69 -14.69
CA ALA A 60 10.38 27.83 -14.33
C ALA A 60 11.05 26.47 -14.07
N VAL A 61 10.35 25.55 -13.41
CA VAL A 61 10.82 24.16 -13.20
C VAL A 61 10.95 23.45 -14.54
N LEU A 62 9.91 23.47 -15.39
CA LEU A 62 9.95 22.84 -16.71
C LEU A 62 11.07 23.38 -17.58
N ASP A 63 11.26 24.70 -17.63
CA ASP A 63 12.32 25.34 -18.39
C ASP A 63 13.72 24.91 -17.91
N ARG A 64 13.91 24.72 -16.60
CA ARG A 64 15.15 24.15 -16.04
C ARG A 64 15.34 22.70 -16.48
N LEU A 65 14.32 21.86 -16.28
CA LEU A 65 14.39 20.43 -16.61
C LEU A 65 14.64 20.21 -18.10
N LEU A 66 14.05 21.02 -18.98
CA LEU A 66 14.25 20.94 -20.43
C LEU A 66 15.65 21.36 -20.88
N ARG A 67 16.33 22.24 -20.12
CA ARG A 67 17.75 22.62 -20.38
C ARG A 67 18.71 21.53 -19.92
N GLU A 68 18.40 20.86 -18.81
CA GLU A 68 19.26 19.85 -18.19
C GLU A 68 19.10 18.45 -18.82
N ALA A 69 17.90 18.11 -19.29
CA ALA A 69 17.60 16.80 -19.84
C ALA A 69 18.06 16.64 -21.30
N LYS A 70 18.81 15.57 -21.61
CA LYS A 70 19.16 15.26 -23.00
C LYS A 70 17.93 14.74 -23.77
N PRO A 71 17.78 15.04 -25.08
CA PRO A 71 16.51 14.84 -25.79
C PRO A 71 15.97 13.40 -25.89
N ARG A 72 16.78 12.38 -25.61
CA ARG A 72 16.49 10.96 -25.95
C ARG A 72 16.35 10.02 -24.77
N ASP A 73 16.62 10.44 -23.54
CA ASP A 73 16.52 9.56 -22.39
C ASP A 73 15.26 9.87 -21.57
N ILE A 74 14.23 9.06 -21.77
CA ILE A 74 12.96 9.15 -21.04
C ILE A 74 13.17 8.93 -19.53
N LEU A 75 14.14 8.10 -19.15
CA LEU A 75 14.44 7.81 -17.77
C LEU A 75 15.15 9.01 -17.12
N GLU A 76 16.10 9.63 -17.81
CA GLU A 76 16.77 10.85 -17.34
C GLU A 76 15.77 11.99 -17.11
N ARG A 77 14.84 12.21 -18.06
CA ARG A 77 13.75 13.18 -17.89
C ARG A 77 12.84 12.84 -16.71
N HIS A 78 12.44 11.58 -16.58
CA HIS A 78 11.56 11.14 -15.49
C HIS A 78 12.23 11.31 -14.12
N THR A 79 13.50 10.93 -13.99
CA THR A 79 14.30 11.11 -12.77
C THR A 79 14.40 12.58 -12.38
N LEU A 80 14.66 13.48 -13.33
CA LEU A 80 14.74 14.93 -13.08
C LEU A 80 13.39 15.50 -12.59
N VAL A 81 12.26 15.08 -13.20
CA VAL A 81 10.92 15.46 -12.74
C VAL A 81 10.67 14.95 -11.32
N MET A 82 10.91 13.66 -11.07
CA MET A 82 10.72 13.05 -9.74
C MET A 82 11.57 13.74 -8.66
N GLN A 83 12.80 14.12 -8.97
CA GLN A 83 13.66 14.91 -8.07
C GLN A 83 13.10 16.30 -7.79
N SER A 84 12.45 16.93 -8.77
CA SER A 84 11.92 18.29 -8.62
C SER A 84 10.67 18.39 -7.76
N VAL A 85 9.90 17.30 -7.66
CA VAL A 85 8.63 17.24 -6.90
C VAL A 85 8.74 16.46 -5.59
N GLY A 86 9.75 15.59 -5.46
CA GLY A 86 9.96 14.77 -4.28
C GLY A 86 10.56 15.55 -3.10
N GLU A 87 10.13 15.23 -1.88
CA GLU A 87 10.75 15.74 -0.64
C GLU A 87 12.14 15.16 -0.40
N THR A 88 12.36 13.95 -0.90
CA THR A 88 13.57 13.15 -0.62
C THR A 88 14.43 13.07 -1.89
N PRO A 89 15.75 13.32 -1.78
CA PRO A 89 16.63 13.22 -2.92
C PRO A 89 16.68 11.79 -3.48
N LEU A 90 16.69 11.65 -4.80
CA LEU A 90 16.95 10.36 -5.43
C LEU A 90 18.42 9.98 -5.28
N ILE A 91 18.68 8.81 -4.70
CA ILE A 91 20.02 8.29 -4.44
C ILE A 91 20.46 7.40 -5.61
N LEU A 92 21.67 7.62 -6.11
CA LEU A 92 22.28 6.80 -7.18
C LEU A 92 23.15 5.67 -6.59
N GLY A 93 23.47 4.67 -7.42
CA GLY A 93 24.35 3.56 -7.02
C GLY A 93 23.67 2.44 -6.22
N ASN A 94 22.34 2.44 -6.15
CA ASN A 94 21.58 1.37 -5.51
C ASN A 94 21.71 0.06 -6.29
N HIS A 95 21.88 -1.05 -5.57
CA HIS A 95 21.75 -2.38 -6.14
C HIS A 95 20.31 -2.86 -5.99
N VAL A 96 19.64 -3.12 -7.12
CA VAL A 96 18.23 -3.57 -7.14
C VAL A 96 18.17 -5.00 -7.66
N ARG A 97 17.33 -5.83 -7.01
CA ARG A 97 17.02 -7.18 -7.47
C ARG A 97 15.50 -7.34 -7.51
N LEU A 98 14.97 -7.67 -8.68
CA LEU A 98 13.55 -7.97 -8.86
C LEU A 98 13.22 -9.34 -8.25
N LEU A 99 12.17 -9.40 -7.44
CA LEU A 99 11.60 -10.62 -6.86
C LEU A 99 10.22 -10.80 -7.47
N ILE A 100 10.00 -11.97 -8.09
CA ILE A 100 8.84 -12.17 -8.99
C ILE A 100 7.60 -12.66 -8.25
N ASP A 101 7.79 -13.39 -7.15
CA ASP A 101 6.72 -14.03 -6.41
C ASP A 101 6.86 -13.89 -4.89
N GLY A 102 5.79 -14.27 -4.19
CA GLY A 102 5.73 -14.26 -2.73
C GLY A 102 6.83 -15.10 -2.07
N PRO A 103 6.99 -16.39 -2.40
CA PRO A 103 8.01 -17.24 -1.79
C PRO A 103 9.44 -16.69 -1.92
N THR A 104 9.82 -16.21 -3.11
CA THR A 104 11.14 -15.60 -3.34
C THR A 104 11.31 -14.32 -2.53
N THR A 105 10.23 -13.55 -2.38
CA THR A 105 10.20 -12.32 -1.59
C THR A 105 10.36 -12.61 -0.10
N TYR A 106 9.58 -13.56 0.44
CA TYR A 106 9.66 -13.95 1.84
C TYR A 106 11.03 -14.53 2.20
N GLU A 107 11.62 -15.38 1.36
CA GLU A 107 12.97 -15.88 1.61
C GLU A 107 14.03 -14.77 1.61
N ALA A 108 13.90 -13.79 0.71
CA ALA A 108 14.80 -12.64 0.70
C ALA A 108 14.66 -11.80 1.97
N MET A 109 13.43 -11.55 2.42
CA MET A 109 13.13 -10.83 3.66
C MET A 109 13.68 -11.57 4.87
N LEU A 110 13.37 -12.86 5.02
CA LEU A 110 13.87 -13.70 6.11
C LEU A 110 15.40 -13.75 6.12
N LYS A 111 16.05 -13.82 4.95
CA LYS A 111 17.52 -13.74 4.85
C LYS A 111 18.05 -12.38 5.34
N ALA A 112 17.41 -11.29 4.97
CA ALA A 112 17.79 -9.95 5.44
C ALA A 112 17.67 -9.86 6.97
N ILE A 113 16.54 -10.30 7.54
CA ILE A 113 16.29 -10.35 8.98
C ILE A 113 17.34 -11.22 9.68
N ARG A 114 17.64 -12.44 9.17
CA ARG A 114 18.70 -13.32 9.68
C ARG A 114 20.06 -12.64 9.75
N SER A 115 20.38 -11.77 8.79
CA SER A 115 21.66 -11.05 8.72
C SER A 115 21.71 -9.75 9.55
N ALA A 116 20.57 -9.24 10.01
CA ALA A 116 20.49 -7.98 10.73
C ALA A 116 21.28 -8.03 12.05
N LYS A 117 21.98 -6.92 12.34
CA LYS A 117 22.88 -6.77 13.50
C LYS A 117 22.47 -5.66 14.47
N ASP A 118 21.81 -4.60 13.98
CA ASP A 118 21.45 -3.43 14.80
C ASP A 118 19.94 -3.33 15.01
N HIS A 119 19.17 -3.27 13.92
CA HIS A 119 17.73 -3.16 13.97
C HIS A 119 17.02 -3.88 12.81
N VAL A 120 15.73 -4.16 13.00
CA VAL A 120 14.76 -4.62 12.02
C VAL A 120 13.49 -3.79 12.19
N HIS A 121 13.07 -3.13 11.12
CA HIS A 121 11.76 -2.50 11.01
C HIS A 121 10.95 -3.27 9.97
N LEU A 122 9.82 -3.83 10.40
CA LEU A 122 8.88 -4.52 9.52
C LEU A 122 7.58 -3.73 9.49
N GLU A 123 7.20 -3.30 8.29
CA GLU A 123 5.90 -2.69 8.01
C GLU A 123 5.15 -3.59 7.03
N THR A 124 3.93 -4.01 7.39
CA THR A 124 3.12 -4.89 6.55
C THR A 124 1.63 -4.62 6.72
N PHE A 125 0.85 -4.84 5.66
CA PHE A 125 -0.60 -4.69 5.71
C PHE A 125 -1.26 -5.83 6.52
N ILE A 126 -0.83 -7.07 6.32
CA ILE A 126 -1.35 -8.24 7.05
C ILE A 126 -0.18 -8.92 7.74
N PHE A 127 -0.36 -9.21 9.03
CA PHE A 127 0.51 -10.07 9.81
C PHE A 127 -0.38 -11.05 10.58
N GLU A 128 -0.49 -12.27 10.06
CA GLU A 128 -1.52 -13.24 10.42
C GLU A 128 -0.96 -14.39 11.26
N ASP A 129 -1.81 -15.00 12.08
CA ASP A 129 -1.49 -16.19 12.88
C ASP A 129 -1.56 -17.46 12.00
N ASP A 130 -0.67 -17.50 11.01
CA ASP A 130 -0.51 -18.59 10.05
C ASP A 130 0.95 -19.07 9.94
N GLU A 131 1.20 -20.07 9.09
CA GLU A 131 2.53 -20.64 8.90
C GLU A 131 3.57 -19.57 8.50
N VAL A 132 3.19 -18.62 7.64
CA VAL A 132 4.10 -17.58 7.18
C VAL A 132 4.34 -16.57 8.31
N GLY A 133 3.28 -16.13 8.98
CA GLY A 133 3.36 -15.24 10.12
C GLY A 133 4.26 -15.78 11.23
N HIS A 134 4.13 -17.06 11.57
CA HIS A 134 5.01 -17.71 12.54
C HIS A 134 6.48 -17.74 12.11
N HIS A 135 6.79 -18.01 10.84
CA HIS A 135 8.19 -17.96 10.36
C HIS A 135 8.84 -16.59 10.58
N PHE A 136 8.08 -15.52 10.34
CA PHE A 136 8.54 -14.16 10.60
C PHE A 136 8.60 -13.86 12.11
N ALA A 137 7.53 -14.16 12.86
CA ALA A 137 7.44 -13.91 14.29
C ALA A 137 8.60 -14.58 15.07
N ASP A 138 8.82 -15.87 14.84
CA ASP A 138 9.87 -16.65 15.50
C ASP A 138 11.27 -16.07 15.22
N LEU A 139 11.52 -15.68 13.97
CA LEU A 139 12.80 -15.10 13.58
C LEU A 139 13.01 -13.71 14.19
N LEU A 140 11.96 -12.89 14.22
CA LEU A 140 11.98 -11.56 14.83
C LEU A 140 12.20 -11.65 16.35
N LEU A 141 11.51 -12.57 17.03
CA LEU A 141 11.73 -12.86 18.45
C LEU A 141 13.15 -13.34 18.72
N LYS A 142 13.68 -14.26 17.88
CA LYS A 142 15.07 -14.70 17.98
C LYS A 142 16.06 -13.55 17.82
N LYS A 143 15.81 -12.64 16.87
CA LYS A 143 16.65 -11.45 16.66
C LYS A 143 16.58 -10.51 17.86
N ARG A 144 15.40 -10.33 18.42
CA ARG A 144 15.20 -9.55 19.64
C ARG A 144 15.99 -10.13 20.82
N ALA A 145 15.96 -11.45 21.00
CA ALA A 145 16.76 -12.14 22.02
C ALA A 145 18.28 -12.01 21.80
N GLN A 146 18.72 -11.80 20.56
CA GLN A 146 20.13 -11.52 20.22
C GLN A 146 20.52 -10.05 20.46
N GLY A 147 19.62 -9.20 20.97
CA GLY A 147 19.87 -7.78 21.23
C GLY A 147 19.59 -6.86 20.03
N VAL A 148 19.09 -7.39 18.91
CA VAL A 148 18.68 -6.56 17.75
C VAL A 148 17.40 -5.80 18.12
N ARG A 149 17.33 -4.51 17.77
CA ARG A 149 16.11 -3.71 17.96
C ARG A 149 15.06 -4.13 16.93
N VAL A 150 13.90 -4.57 17.38
CA VAL A 150 12.83 -5.00 16.47
C VAL A 150 11.62 -4.11 16.70
N SER A 151 11.06 -3.56 15.62
CA SER A 151 9.81 -2.82 15.64
C SER A 151 8.94 -3.29 14.48
N ILE A 152 7.68 -3.57 14.79
CA ILE A 152 6.68 -4.02 13.81
C ILE A 152 5.57 -2.98 13.77
N LEU A 153 5.22 -2.55 12.57
CA LEU A 153 4.03 -1.75 12.29
C LEU A 153 3.12 -2.58 11.38
N TYR A 154 1.89 -2.81 11.80
CA TYR A 154 0.91 -3.55 11.03
C TYR A 154 -0.41 -2.78 10.92
N ASP A 155 -1.17 -3.04 9.87
CA ASP A 155 -2.48 -2.43 9.67
C ASP A 155 -3.55 -3.12 10.53
N SER A 156 -4.26 -2.32 11.32
CA SER A 156 -5.27 -2.85 12.26
C SER A 156 -6.51 -3.40 11.56
N VAL A 157 -6.83 -2.94 10.35
CA VAL A 157 -7.95 -3.44 9.53
C VAL A 157 -7.57 -4.73 8.84
N GLY A 158 -6.35 -4.82 8.32
CA GLY A 158 -5.78 -6.01 7.71
C GLY A 158 -5.66 -7.17 8.70
N CYS A 159 -5.36 -6.89 9.97
CA CYS A 159 -5.18 -7.91 11.02
C CYS A 159 -6.39 -8.10 11.94
N ARG A 160 -7.61 -7.71 11.50
CA ARG A 160 -8.82 -7.81 12.37
C ARG A 160 -9.20 -9.23 12.75
N THR A 161 -8.81 -10.21 11.94
CA THR A 161 -9.08 -11.63 12.17
C THR A 161 -7.96 -12.33 12.93
N THR A 162 -6.81 -11.69 13.06
CA THR A 162 -5.64 -12.24 13.74
C THR A 162 -5.86 -12.19 15.26
N SER A 163 -5.59 -13.32 15.91
CA SER A 163 -5.71 -13.43 17.37
C SER A 163 -4.80 -12.42 18.07
N SER A 164 -5.30 -11.72 19.08
CA SER A 164 -4.47 -10.81 19.88
C SER A 164 -3.34 -11.55 20.62
N ALA A 165 -3.53 -12.85 20.89
CA ALA A 165 -2.51 -13.69 21.51
C ALA A 165 -1.27 -13.88 20.62
N PHE A 166 -1.41 -13.77 19.30
CA PHE A 166 -0.28 -13.84 18.37
C PHE A 166 0.71 -12.66 18.58
N PHE A 167 0.23 -11.53 19.08
CA PHE A 167 1.04 -10.32 19.30
C PHE A 167 1.56 -10.19 20.73
N GLN A 168 1.34 -11.17 21.61
CA GLN A 168 1.75 -11.17 23.02
C GLN A 168 3.00 -12.03 23.24
#